data_AF-A0ABD5SYR9-F1
#
_entry.id   AF-A0ABD5SYR9-F1
#
_cell.length_a   1.000
_cell.length_b   1.000
_cell.length_c   1.000
_cell.angle_alpha   90.00
_cell.angle_beta   90.00
_cell.angle_gamma   90.00
#
_symmetry.space_group_name_H-M   'P 1'
#
loop_
_entity.id
_entity.type
_entity.pdbx_description
1 polymer ?
#
loop_
_entity_poly.entity_id
_entity_poly.type
_entity_poly.pdbx_seq_one_letter_code
_entity_poly.pdbx_strand_id
1 'polypeptide(L)'
;LHVPDYLGRDPNGPSLGDLDAARRTDGVAATKLASTTEEWPNLRIGSVAVDSSDSDVVLSATVRYKPDLATAAETDRWGYAETDPIPAVELVDVEPELAALVEAVVPYATEAGDGVAGFRPTAAKTISPLDRLEALTLPRPNEVEDGLRRFLDARDRAAELEAAIDATDRRIDDRACSLYGLTDAERETVRREFGGER
;
A
#
# COMPACT_ATOMS: atom_id res chain seq x y z
N LEU A 1 8.12 -10.54 -4.13
CA LEU A 1 7.44 -10.90 -5.41
C LEU A 1 7.41 -9.66 -6.27
N HIS A 2 7.62 -9.77 -7.59
CA HIS A 2 7.66 -8.61 -8.48
C HIS A 2 6.46 -8.63 -9.44
N VAL A 3 5.53 -7.70 -9.29
CA VAL A 3 4.22 -7.69 -9.97
C VAL A 3 4.32 -7.80 -11.50
N PRO A 4 5.22 -7.07 -12.20
CA PRO A 4 5.33 -7.15 -13.65
C PRO A 4 5.72 -8.51 -14.21
N ASP A 5 6.36 -9.37 -13.41
CA ASP A 5 6.76 -10.71 -13.84
C ASP A 5 5.52 -11.61 -14.04
N TYR A 6 4.39 -11.22 -13.43
CA TYR A 6 3.13 -11.95 -13.46
C TYR A 6 2.06 -11.22 -14.28
N LEU A 7 1.95 -9.89 -14.14
CA LEU A 7 0.84 -9.10 -14.70
C LEU A 7 1.24 -8.23 -15.90
N GLY A 8 2.51 -8.19 -16.28
CA GLY A 8 3.02 -7.28 -17.31
C GLY A 8 3.30 -5.87 -16.79
N ARG A 9 3.92 -5.03 -17.62
CA ARG A 9 4.43 -3.69 -17.24
C ARG A 9 3.50 -2.54 -17.60
N ASP A 10 2.74 -2.70 -18.68
CA ASP A 10 1.98 -1.62 -19.30
C ASP A 10 0.50 -2.04 -19.38
N PRO A 11 -0.28 -1.79 -18.33
CA PRO A 11 -1.71 -2.07 -18.36
C PRO A 11 -2.41 -1.19 -19.41
N ASN A 12 -3.38 -1.79 -20.09
CA ASN A 12 -4.19 -1.20 -21.17
C ASN A 12 -5.70 -1.23 -20.84
N GLY A 13 -6.05 -1.48 -19.58
CA GLY A 13 -7.43 -1.57 -19.11
C GLY A 13 -8.02 -0.22 -18.69
N PRO A 14 -9.11 -0.23 -17.91
CA PRO A 14 -9.73 1.00 -17.41
C PRO A 14 -8.84 1.69 -16.36
N SER A 15 -9.05 3.00 -16.18
CA SER A 15 -8.50 3.69 -15.01
C SER A 15 -9.28 3.30 -13.75
N LEU A 16 -8.63 3.38 -12.58
CA LEU A 16 -9.24 3.07 -11.30
C LEU A 16 -10.52 3.88 -11.06
N GLY A 17 -10.50 5.18 -11.40
CA GLY A 17 -11.65 6.07 -11.24
C GLY A 17 -12.78 5.85 -12.26
N ASP A 18 -12.51 5.17 -13.37
CA ASP A 18 -13.52 4.84 -14.39
C ASP A 18 -14.22 3.50 -14.11
N LEU A 19 -13.85 2.77 -13.06
CA LEU A 19 -14.55 1.56 -12.65
C LEU A 19 -15.95 1.92 -12.11
N ASP A 20 -16.98 1.21 -12.56
CA ASP A 20 -18.37 1.44 -12.10
C ASP A 20 -18.53 1.24 -10.58
N ALA A 21 -17.69 0.39 -9.98
CA ALA A 21 -17.67 0.14 -8.55
C ALA A 21 -16.94 1.23 -7.73
N ALA A 22 -16.15 2.09 -8.38
CA ALA A 22 -15.31 3.06 -7.71
C ALA A 22 -16.07 4.31 -7.27
N ARG A 23 -15.83 4.70 -6.01
CA ARG A 23 -16.39 5.90 -5.40
C ARG A 23 -15.32 6.58 -4.55
N ARG A 24 -15.33 7.90 -4.55
CA ARG A 24 -14.53 8.68 -3.61
C ARG A 24 -15.11 8.51 -2.20
N THR A 25 -14.26 8.23 -1.21
CA THR A 25 -14.70 8.10 0.18
C THR A 25 -15.26 9.42 0.70
N ASP A 26 -16.26 9.35 1.58
CA ASP A 26 -16.87 10.53 2.21
C ASP A 26 -15.83 11.41 2.91
N GLY A 27 -15.88 12.71 2.64
CA GLY A 27 -14.98 13.70 3.24
C GLY A 27 -13.60 13.81 2.58
N VAL A 28 -13.22 12.93 1.63
CA VAL A 28 -11.91 13.00 0.96
C VAL A 28 -11.68 14.35 0.26
N ALA A 29 -12.75 14.97 -0.25
CA ALA A 29 -12.71 16.27 -0.91
C ALA A 29 -12.23 17.43 -0.01
N ALA A 30 -12.32 17.28 1.32
CA ALA A 30 -11.85 18.28 2.29
C ALA A 30 -10.39 18.03 2.75
N THR A 31 -9.73 17.01 2.20
CA THR A 31 -8.38 16.59 2.61
C THR A 31 -7.33 17.07 1.62
N LYS A 32 -6.05 16.97 2.02
CA LYS A 32 -4.91 17.27 1.13
C LYS A 32 -4.84 16.37 -0.11
N LEU A 33 -5.55 15.22 -0.14
CA LEU A 33 -5.63 14.38 -1.34
C LEU A 33 -6.37 15.08 -2.47
N ALA A 34 -7.37 15.90 -2.17
CA ALA A 34 -8.17 16.60 -3.18
C ALA A 34 -7.63 18.00 -3.51
N SER A 35 -6.67 18.52 -2.74
CA SER A 35 -6.02 19.80 -3.01
C SER A 35 -5.07 19.76 -4.20
N THR A 36 -4.74 20.93 -4.72
CA THR A 36 -3.78 21.10 -5.83
C THR A 36 -2.50 21.78 -5.39
N THR A 37 -1.53 21.90 -6.31
CA THR A 37 -0.31 22.66 -6.04
C THR A 37 -0.51 24.18 -5.95
N GLU A 38 -1.71 24.68 -6.24
CA GLU A 38 -2.03 26.10 -6.00
C GLU A 38 -2.24 26.37 -4.51
N GLU A 39 -2.79 25.40 -3.78
CA GLU A 39 -2.99 25.47 -2.34
C GLU A 39 -1.75 25.00 -1.58
N TRP A 40 -1.15 23.88 -2.02
CA TRP A 40 -0.04 23.23 -1.33
C TRP A 40 1.11 22.92 -2.28
N PRO A 41 2.23 23.67 -2.24
CA PRO A 41 3.35 23.44 -3.16
C PRO A 41 4.01 22.08 -2.94
N ASN A 42 4.43 21.42 -4.03
CA ASN A 42 5.13 20.12 -4.02
C ASN A 42 4.32 18.93 -3.49
N LEU A 43 2.99 19.04 -3.48
CA LEU A 43 2.05 17.98 -3.12
C LEU A 43 2.26 16.73 -4.00
N ARG A 44 2.35 15.56 -3.37
CA ARG A 44 2.50 14.27 -4.04
C ARG A 44 1.96 13.12 -3.19
N ILE A 45 1.59 12.01 -3.83
CA ILE A 45 1.29 10.75 -3.14
C ILE A 45 2.58 10.22 -2.51
N GLY A 46 2.49 9.76 -1.26
CA GLY A 46 3.57 9.07 -0.53
C GLY A 46 3.51 7.56 -0.77
N SER A 47 2.57 6.90 -0.13
CA SER A 47 2.24 5.49 -0.29
C SER A 47 0.74 5.29 -0.45
N VAL A 48 0.36 4.15 -1.01
CA VAL A 48 -1.03 3.70 -1.07
C VAL A 48 -1.12 2.31 -0.46
N ALA A 49 -1.99 2.17 0.52
CA ALA A 49 -2.40 0.90 1.09
C ALA A 49 -3.76 0.52 0.53
N VAL A 50 -3.97 -0.79 0.39
CA VAL A 50 -5.24 -1.36 -0.06
C VAL A 50 -5.70 -2.35 0.99
N ASP A 51 -6.88 -2.11 1.54
CA ASP A 51 -7.55 -3.00 2.47
C ASP A 51 -8.77 -3.61 1.78
N SER A 52 -8.83 -4.93 1.71
CA SER A 52 -9.97 -5.65 1.10
C SER A 52 -10.72 -6.47 2.15
N SER A 53 -12.04 -6.36 2.17
CA SER A 53 -12.94 -7.15 3.02
C SER A 53 -14.11 -7.71 2.21
N ASP A 54 -14.18 -9.03 2.10
CA ASP A 54 -15.18 -9.75 1.29
C ASP A 54 -15.23 -9.26 -0.17
N SER A 55 -16.15 -8.34 -0.49
CA SER A 55 -16.37 -7.75 -1.81
C SER A 55 -16.08 -6.25 -1.87
N ASP A 56 -15.59 -5.66 -0.78
CA ASP A 56 -15.32 -4.23 -0.68
C ASP A 56 -13.82 -3.98 -0.56
N VAL A 57 -13.33 -2.94 -1.23
CA VAL A 57 -11.91 -2.56 -1.22
C VAL A 57 -11.78 -1.08 -0.89
N VAL A 58 -10.95 -0.73 0.08
CA VAL A 58 -10.65 0.65 0.45
C VAL A 58 -9.19 0.95 0.15
N LEU A 59 -8.97 1.99 -0.65
CA LEU A 59 -7.64 2.50 -0.97
C LEU A 59 -7.37 3.71 -0.08
N SER A 60 -6.34 3.60 0.76
CA SER A 60 -5.88 4.68 1.62
C SER A 60 -4.54 5.22 1.14
N ALA A 61 -4.41 6.53 1.00
CA ALA A 61 -3.20 7.16 0.48
C ALA A 61 -2.62 8.17 1.47
N THR A 62 -1.31 8.21 1.59
CA THR A 62 -0.61 9.30 2.29
C THR A 62 -0.24 10.41 1.31
N VAL A 63 -0.20 11.64 1.81
CA VAL A 63 0.21 12.81 1.02
C VAL A 63 1.46 13.42 1.61
N ARG A 64 2.49 13.55 0.77
CA ARG A 64 3.72 14.26 1.10
C ARG A 64 3.64 15.69 0.58
N TYR A 65 3.94 16.64 1.45
CA TYR A 65 3.89 18.07 1.16
C TYR A 65 5.02 18.80 1.88
N LYS A 66 5.37 19.99 1.40
CA LYS A 66 6.29 20.86 2.14
C LYS A 66 5.48 21.78 3.04
N PRO A 67 5.59 21.67 4.38
CA PRO A 67 4.91 22.58 5.28
C PRO A 67 5.52 23.98 5.17
N ASP A 68 4.69 24.99 5.40
CA ASP A 68 5.18 26.35 5.58
C ASP A 68 5.97 26.48 6.89
N LEU A 69 6.87 27.46 6.98
CA LEU A 69 7.68 27.70 8.18
C LEU A 69 6.86 27.92 9.46
N ALA A 70 5.59 28.31 9.33
CA ALA A 70 4.66 28.51 10.45
C ALA A 70 3.95 27.22 10.89
N THR A 71 4.01 26.15 10.10
CA THR A 71 3.38 24.86 10.41
C THR A 71 4.39 23.98 11.14
N ALA A 72 4.13 23.70 12.42
CA ALA A 72 4.89 22.72 13.18
C ALA A 72 4.52 21.30 12.72
N ALA A 73 5.18 20.83 11.67
CA ALA A 73 5.09 19.46 11.20
C ALA A 73 6.48 18.80 11.27
N GLU A 74 6.52 17.55 11.69
CA GLU A 74 7.73 16.75 11.56
C GLU A 74 8.03 16.55 10.07
N THR A 75 9.29 16.77 9.70
CA THR A 75 9.72 16.66 8.30
C THR A 75 10.88 15.72 8.17
N ASP A 76 10.93 15.05 7.02
CA ASP A 76 12.07 14.22 6.64
C ASP A 76 13.31 15.08 6.32
N ARG A 77 14.42 14.40 5.98
CA ARG A 77 15.68 15.06 5.60
C ARG A 77 15.59 15.95 4.35
N TRP A 78 14.49 15.91 3.60
CA TRP A 78 14.22 16.71 2.41
C TRP A 78 13.15 17.81 2.65
N GLY A 79 12.68 17.94 3.90
CA GLY A 79 11.70 18.92 4.31
C GLY A 79 10.25 18.59 3.95
N TYR A 80 9.92 17.31 3.70
CA TYR A 80 8.54 16.88 3.51
C TYR A 80 7.91 16.40 4.81
N ALA A 81 6.71 16.87 5.07
CA ALA A 81 5.78 16.25 6.00
C ALA A 81 4.91 15.25 5.24
N GLU A 82 4.44 14.22 5.95
CA GLU A 82 3.55 13.20 5.43
C GLU A 82 2.29 13.16 6.29
N THR A 83 1.13 13.00 5.67
CA THR A 83 -0.13 12.81 6.40
C THR A 83 -0.23 11.37 6.90
N ASP A 84 -1.07 11.14 7.90
CA ASP A 84 -1.60 9.80 8.14
C ASP A 84 -2.30 9.27 6.86
N PRO A 85 -2.48 7.94 6.72
CA PRO A 85 -3.24 7.37 5.62
C PRO A 85 -4.66 7.94 5.57
N ILE A 86 -5.05 8.49 4.43
CA ILE A 86 -6.38 9.05 4.20
C ILE A 86 -7.14 8.11 3.25
N PRO A 87 -8.31 7.58 3.64
CA PRO A 87 -9.19 6.84 2.73
C PRO A 87 -9.56 7.70 1.52
N ALA A 88 -9.26 7.19 0.33
CA ALA A 88 -9.33 7.95 -0.91
C ALA A 88 -10.47 7.45 -1.81
N VAL A 89 -10.44 6.16 -2.11
CA VAL A 89 -11.35 5.50 -3.04
C VAL A 89 -11.83 4.21 -2.39
N GLU A 90 -13.12 3.95 -2.49
CA GLU A 90 -13.74 2.68 -2.15
C GLU A 90 -14.27 2.02 -3.42
N LEU A 91 -14.10 0.70 -3.52
CA LEU A 91 -14.73 -0.16 -4.51
C LEU A 91 -15.75 -1.02 -3.75
N VAL A 92 -17.01 -0.99 -4.19
CA VAL A 92 -18.11 -1.70 -3.52
C VAL A 92 -18.62 -2.83 -4.42
N ASP A 93 -18.89 -3.99 -3.82
CA ASP A 93 -19.45 -5.16 -4.51
C ASP A 93 -18.62 -5.58 -5.76
N VAL A 94 -17.30 -5.68 -5.57
CA VAL A 94 -16.37 -6.11 -6.63
C VAL A 94 -16.11 -7.60 -6.61
N GLU A 95 -15.92 -8.16 -7.79
CA GLU A 95 -15.49 -9.55 -7.96
C GLU A 95 -14.10 -9.78 -7.32
N PRO A 96 -13.84 -10.96 -6.74
CA PRO A 96 -12.58 -11.27 -6.06
C PRO A 96 -11.34 -11.04 -6.93
N GLU A 97 -11.42 -11.32 -8.23
CA GLU A 97 -10.32 -11.12 -9.17
C GLU A 97 -9.99 -9.63 -9.34
N LEU A 98 -11.00 -8.76 -9.36
CA LEU A 98 -10.77 -7.31 -9.44
C LEU A 98 -10.19 -6.79 -8.13
N ALA A 99 -10.69 -7.25 -6.99
CA ALA A 99 -10.15 -6.89 -5.68
C ALA A 99 -8.66 -7.27 -5.56
N ALA A 100 -8.33 -8.51 -5.89
CA ALA A 100 -6.95 -9.00 -5.90
C ALA A 100 -6.05 -8.24 -6.88
N LEU A 101 -6.59 -7.86 -8.04
CA LEU A 101 -5.85 -7.06 -9.01
C LEU A 101 -5.50 -5.67 -8.46
N VAL A 102 -6.47 -5.00 -7.83
CA VAL A 102 -6.28 -3.67 -7.23
C VAL A 102 -5.27 -3.74 -6.08
N GLU A 103 -5.40 -4.75 -5.21
CA GLU A 103 -4.49 -5.01 -4.09
C GLU A 103 -3.05 -5.25 -4.55
N ALA A 104 -2.84 -5.93 -5.68
CA ALA A 104 -1.52 -6.18 -6.21
C ALA A 104 -0.93 -4.99 -6.98
N VAL A 105 -1.73 -4.37 -7.86
CA VAL A 105 -1.23 -3.40 -8.85
C VAL A 105 -1.08 -2.01 -8.25
N VAL A 106 -2.03 -1.56 -7.42
CA VAL A 106 -2.03 -0.16 -6.97
C VAL A 106 -0.85 0.16 -6.05
N PRO A 107 -0.59 -0.60 -4.97
CA PRO A 107 0.60 -0.36 -4.14
C PRO A 107 1.89 -0.42 -4.95
N TYR A 108 2.01 -1.44 -5.82
CA TYR A 108 3.19 -1.61 -6.67
C TYR A 108 3.42 -0.41 -7.60
N ALA A 109 2.39 0.06 -8.31
CA ALA A 109 2.52 1.20 -9.21
C ALA A 109 2.93 2.47 -8.46
N THR A 110 2.41 2.66 -7.23
CA THR A 110 2.75 3.82 -6.41
C THR A 110 4.18 3.78 -5.88
N GLU A 111 4.67 2.60 -5.50
CA GLU A 111 6.06 2.39 -5.05
C GLU A 111 7.07 2.48 -6.19
N ALA A 112 6.75 1.86 -7.34
CA ALA A 112 7.61 1.89 -8.52
C ALA A 112 7.75 3.32 -9.09
N GLY A 113 6.75 4.18 -8.87
CA GLY A 113 6.81 5.60 -9.14
C GLY A 113 6.41 5.99 -10.56
N ASP A 114 7.12 6.97 -11.14
CA ASP A 114 6.70 7.64 -12.38
C ASP A 114 6.67 6.68 -13.58
N GLY A 115 5.52 6.61 -14.25
CA GLY A 115 5.35 5.94 -15.54
C GLY A 115 4.82 4.51 -15.50
N VAL A 116 4.78 3.86 -14.34
CA VAL A 116 4.14 2.54 -14.20
C VAL A 116 2.63 2.71 -14.16
N ALA A 117 1.89 1.95 -14.97
CA ALA A 117 0.42 2.04 -15.02
C ALA A 117 -0.14 3.46 -15.31
N GLY A 118 0.66 4.30 -16.00
CA GLY A 118 0.33 5.71 -16.22
C GLY A 118 0.39 6.59 -14.96
N PHE A 119 0.82 6.03 -13.83
CA PHE A 119 0.85 6.70 -12.53
C PHE A 119 1.91 7.80 -12.51
N ARG A 120 1.54 8.93 -11.89
CA ARG A 120 2.43 10.05 -11.60
C ARG A 120 2.19 10.50 -10.17
N PRO A 121 3.18 10.43 -9.27
CA PRO A 121 2.96 10.74 -7.86
C PRO A 121 2.72 12.23 -7.60
N THR A 122 3.25 13.11 -8.45
CA THR A 122 3.24 14.56 -8.23
C THR A 122 1.94 15.21 -8.72
N ALA A 123 1.30 15.97 -7.84
CA ALA A 123 0.15 16.81 -8.18
C ALA A 123 0.56 17.98 -9.08
N ALA A 124 -0.41 18.61 -9.72
CA ALA A 124 -0.24 19.83 -10.51
C ALA A 124 -1.23 20.89 -10.04
N LYS A 125 -1.23 22.05 -10.72
CA LYS A 125 -2.16 23.15 -10.42
C LYS A 125 -3.63 22.77 -10.63
N THR A 126 -3.88 21.83 -11.53
CA THR A 126 -5.24 21.43 -11.93
C THR A 126 -5.50 19.94 -11.73
N ILE A 127 -4.56 19.21 -11.12
CA ILE A 127 -4.64 17.76 -10.94
C ILE A 127 -4.20 17.47 -9.51
N SER A 128 -5.13 17.03 -8.68
CA SER A 128 -4.87 16.67 -7.29
C SER A 128 -4.19 15.28 -7.18
N PRO A 129 -3.60 14.93 -6.03
CA PRO A 129 -3.17 13.57 -5.73
C PRO A 129 -4.28 12.55 -5.93
N LEU A 130 -5.51 12.85 -5.53
CA LEU A 130 -6.67 11.97 -5.73
C LEU A 130 -6.90 11.70 -7.22
N ASP A 131 -6.88 12.73 -8.06
CA ASP A 131 -7.03 12.57 -9.52
C ASP A 131 -5.87 11.73 -10.11
N ARG A 132 -4.66 11.80 -9.53
CA ARG A 132 -3.52 10.96 -9.94
C ARG A 132 -3.74 9.49 -9.59
N LEU A 133 -4.31 9.21 -8.42
CA LEU A 133 -4.62 7.85 -7.98
C LEU A 133 -5.73 7.25 -8.86
N GLU A 134 -6.79 8.01 -9.12
CA GLU A 134 -7.90 7.59 -9.97
C GLU A 134 -7.47 7.35 -11.42
N ALA A 135 -6.50 8.10 -11.93
CA ALA A 135 -5.96 7.92 -13.28
C ALA A 135 -5.07 6.68 -13.45
N LEU A 136 -4.78 5.94 -12.38
CA LEU A 136 -3.97 4.72 -12.44
C LEU A 136 -4.68 3.67 -13.30
N THR A 137 -4.00 3.17 -14.33
CA THR A 137 -4.56 2.21 -15.27
C THR A 137 -4.38 0.78 -14.76
N LEU A 138 -5.46 0.02 -14.69
CA LEU A 138 -5.41 -1.39 -14.28
C LEU A 138 -5.32 -2.31 -15.50
N PRO A 139 -4.66 -3.48 -15.40
CA PRO A 139 -4.80 -4.53 -16.39
C PRO A 139 -6.27 -4.96 -16.52
N ARG A 140 -6.65 -5.54 -17.65
CA ARG A 140 -7.98 -6.17 -17.75
C ARG A 140 -7.94 -7.54 -17.07
N PRO A 141 -8.90 -7.87 -16.17
CA PRO A 141 -8.86 -9.14 -15.43
C PRO A 141 -8.71 -10.38 -16.33
N ASN A 142 -9.43 -10.39 -17.45
CA ASN A 142 -9.39 -11.50 -18.43
C ASN A 142 -8.06 -11.62 -19.21
N GLU A 143 -7.24 -10.57 -19.27
CA GLU A 143 -5.93 -10.60 -19.95
C GLU A 143 -4.82 -11.10 -19.01
N VAL A 144 -5.02 -11.01 -17.70
CA VAL A 144 -4.00 -11.34 -16.69
C VAL A 144 -4.40 -12.45 -15.72
N GLU A 145 -5.53 -13.12 -15.93
CA GLU A 145 -6.11 -14.13 -15.02
C GLU A 145 -5.07 -15.19 -14.56
N ASP A 146 -4.37 -15.83 -15.49
CA ASP A 146 -3.33 -16.82 -15.19
C ASP A 146 -2.10 -16.22 -14.49
N GLY A 147 -1.79 -14.97 -14.78
CA GLY A 147 -0.73 -14.21 -14.13
C GLY A 147 -1.09 -13.89 -12.68
N LEU A 148 -2.30 -13.38 -12.47
CA LEU A 148 -2.85 -13.00 -11.18
C LEU A 148 -2.97 -14.21 -10.27
N ARG A 149 -3.52 -15.33 -10.74
CA ARG A 149 -3.57 -16.57 -9.96
C ARG A 149 -2.18 -17.01 -9.49
N ARG A 150 -1.19 -17.05 -10.40
CA ARG A 150 0.19 -17.44 -10.02
C ARG A 150 0.82 -16.45 -9.04
N PHE A 151 0.51 -15.16 -9.17
CA PHE A 151 0.99 -14.15 -8.23
C PHE A 151 0.40 -14.37 -6.84
N LEU A 152 -0.92 -14.60 -6.75
CA LEU A 152 -1.61 -14.88 -5.50
C LEU A 152 -1.09 -16.16 -4.85
N ASP A 153 -0.96 -17.25 -5.61
CA ASP A 153 -0.39 -18.51 -5.12
C ASP A 153 1.03 -18.31 -4.54
N ALA A 154 1.86 -17.52 -5.24
CA ALA A 154 3.21 -17.23 -4.80
C ALA A 154 3.24 -16.32 -3.55
N ARG A 155 2.29 -15.38 -3.45
CA ARG A 155 2.11 -14.51 -2.27
C ARG A 155 1.69 -15.32 -1.06
N ASP A 156 0.67 -16.16 -1.20
CA ASP A 156 0.16 -17.01 -0.13
C ASP A 156 1.26 -17.97 0.33
N ARG A 157 2.01 -18.56 -0.62
CA ARG A 157 3.15 -19.40 -0.28
C ARG A 157 4.27 -18.65 0.44
N ALA A 158 4.52 -17.39 0.09
CA ALA A 158 5.48 -16.56 0.80
C ALA A 158 5.02 -16.27 2.24
N ALA A 159 3.75 -15.92 2.43
CA ALA A 159 3.17 -15.69 3.76
C ALA A 159 3.21 -16.95 4.64
N GLU A 160 2.93 -18.13 4.07
CA GLU A 160 3.08 -19.41 4.77
C GLU A 160 4.52 -19.66 5.22
N LEU A 161 5.49 -19.36 4.36
CA LEU A 161 6.91 -19.52 4.67
C LEU A 161 7.36 -18.55 5.75
N GLU A 162 6.91 -17.29 5.71
CA GLU A 162 7.18 -16.29 6.74
C GLU A 162 6.63 -16.75 8.10
N ALA A 163 5.36 -17.19 8.14
CA ALA A 163 4.75 -17.73 9.35
C ALA A 163 5.50 -18.97 9.88
N ALA A 164 6.06 -19.79 8.99
CA ALA A 164 6.88 -20.94 9.36
C ALA A 164 8.26 -20.55 9.90
N ILE A 165 8.88 -19.49 9.37
CA ILE A 165 10.13 -18.90 9.86
C ILE A 165 9.89 -18.35 11.27
N ASP A 166 8.88 -17.51 11.45
CA ASP A 166 8.43 -16.98 12.74
C ASP A 166 8.21 -18.07 13.79
N ALA A 167 7.49 -19.14 13.42
CA ALA A 167 7.24 -20.26 14.30
C ALA A 167 8.53 -21.02 14.65
N THR A 168 9.49 -21.06 13.73
CA THR A 168 10.79 -21.70 13.94
C THR A 168 11.68 -20.86 14.84
N ASP A 169 11.73 -19.54 14.64
CA ASP A 169 12.51 -18.62 15.46
C ASP A 169 12.02 -18.65 16.92
N ARG A 170 10.70 -18.61 17.14
CA ARG A 170 10.12 -18.81 18.48
C ARG A 170 10.57 -20.12 19.13
N ARG A 171 10.65 -21.22 18.36
CA ARG A 171 11.13 -22.52 18.86
C ARG A 171 12.62 -22.52 19.17
N ILE A 172 13.42 -21.81 18.38
CA ILE A 172 14.86 -21.64 18.62
C ILE A 172 15.07 -20.89 19.93
N ASP A 173 14.37 -19.78 20.12
CA ASP A 173 14.45 -18.96 21.33
C ASP A 173 14.05 -19.74 22.58
N ASP A 174 12.95 -20.48 22.52
CA ASP A 174 12.50 -21.34 23.62
C ASP A 174 13.55 -22.40 23.98
N ARG A 175 14.20 -23.00 22.96
CA ARG A 175 15.25 -23.99 23.17
C ARG A 175 16.53 -23.37 23.71
N ALA A 176 16.95 -22.21 23.21
CA ALA A 176 18.10 -21.48 23.70
C ALA A 176 17.90 -21.09 25.17
N CYS A 177 16.75 -20.49 25.50
CA CYS A 177 16.40 -20.16 26.88
C CYS A 177 16.41 -21.39 27.80
N SER A 178 15.88 -22.51 27.31
CA SER A 178 15.90 -23.77 28.07
C SER A 178 17.31 -24.31 28.30
N LEU A 179 18.22 -24.19 27.32
CA LEU A 179 19.63 -24.61 27.46
C LEU A 179 20.38 -23.79 28.50
N TYR A 180 20.08 -22.49 28.61
CA TYR A 180 20.67 -21.61 29.62
C TYR A 180 19.90 -21.62 30.96
N GLY A 181 18.83 -22.42 31.07
CA GLY A 181 18.06 -22.57 32.30
C GLY A 181 17.25 -21.34 32.70
N LEU A 182 16.88 -20.48 31.73
CA LEU A 182 16.10 -19.28 32.00
C LEU A 182 14.70 -19.63 32.49
N THR A 183 14.29 -18.92 33.53
CA THR A 183 12.90 -18.90 34.03
C THR A 183 11.96 -18.19 33.06
N ASP A 184 10.66 -18.37 33.24
CA ASP A 184 9.66 -17.73 32.37
C ASP A 184 9.74 -16.20 32.38
N ALA A 185 10.11 -15.59 33.51
CA ALA A 185 10.30 -14.14 33.62
C ALA A 185 11.54 -13.66 32.84
N GLU A 186 12.62 -14.44 32.84
CA GLU A 186 13.82 -14.15 32.07
C GLU A 186 13.58 -14.36 30.57
N ARG A 187 12.81 -15.38 30.19
CA ARG A 187 12.37 -15.61 28.80
C ARG A 187 11.54 -14.44 28.27
N GLU A 188 10.62 -13.93 29.07
CA GLU A 188 9.79 -12.80 28.68
C GLU A 188 10.62 -11.52 28.52
N THR A 189 11.62 -11.32 29.38
CA THR A 189 12.57 -10.22 29.22
C THR A 189 13.35 -10.36 27.91
N VAL A 190 13.87 -11.55 27.60
CA VAL A 190 14.58 -11.80 26.34
C VAL A 190 13.67 -11.55 25.12
N ARG A 191 12.43 -12.02 25.14
CA ARG A 191 11.46 -11.78 24.05
C ARG A 191 11.12 -10.31 23.88
N ARG A 192 10.98 -9.56 24.96
CA ARG A 192 10.69 -8.12 24.86
C ARG A 192 11.87 -7.33 24.30
N GLU A 193 13.09 -7.65 24.74
CA GLU A 193 14.29 -6.92 24.33
C GLU A 193 14.81 -7.34 22.94
N PHE A 194 14.56 -8.59 22.53
CA PHE A 194 15.17 -9.18 21.33
C PHE A 194 14.19 -9.89 20.37
N GLY A 195 12.92 -10.04 20.74
CA GLY A 195 11.89 -10.73 19.94
C GLY A 195 11.10 -9.82 18.99
N GLY A 196 11.59 -8.60 18.74
CA GLY A 196 11.06 -7.75 17.68
C GLY A 196 11.48 -8.24 16.30
N GLU A 197 10.56 -8.14 15.33
CA GLU A 197 10.75 -8.50 13.92
C GLU A 197 12.05 -7.91 13.35
N ARG A 198 12.84 -8.75 12.67
CA ARG A 198 13.95 -8.34 11.82
C ARG A 198 13.55 -8.42 10.36
#